data_AF-A0A923UK63-F1
#
_entry.id   AF-A0A923UK63-F1
#
_cell.length_a   1.000
_cell.length_b   1.000
_cell.length_c   1.000
_cell.angle_alpha   90.00
_cell.angle_beta   90.00
_cell.angle_gamma   90.00
#
_symmetry.space_group_name_H-M   'P 1'
#
loop_
_entity.id
_entity.type
_entity.pdbx_description
1 polymer ?
#
loop_
_entity_poly.entity_id
_entity_poly.type
_entity_poly.pdbx_seq_one_letter_code
_entity_poly.pdbx_strand_id
1 'polypeptide(L)'
;MKYNQLKIIILSIWWGAFTFYSGIVVTVGMQVLGSHIEMGFITQQVTVYLNIFSLIVFLTYAYCLHNEEFTANSLVEQIAAISIIGFQLLLFLLHYYFTDLLDFEKHTIINQDNFYLLHRIYLIIETLIWLVISILIIRGIVKLKN
;
A
#
# COMPACT_ATOMS: atom_id res chain seq x y z
N MET A 1 0.58 0.96 26.87
CA MET A 1 0.90 -0.45 26.54
C MET A 1 -0.05 -1.07 25.51
N LYS A 2 -1.38 -0.96 25.64
CA LYS A 2 -2.36 -1.52 24.67
C LYS A 2 -2.18 -0.99 23.22
N TYR A 3 -1.92 0.31 23.05
CA TYR A 3 -1.81 0.91 21.70
C TYR A 3 -0.56 0.48 20.92
N ASN A 4 0.58 0.25 21.58
CA ASN A 4 1.80 -0.23 20.90
C ASN A 4 1.61 -1.59 20.21
N GLN A 5 0.97 -2.55 20.89
CA GLN A 5 0.68 -3.87 20.32
C GLN A 5 -0.33 -3.74 19.17
N LEU A 6 -1.37 -2.92 19.35
CA LEU A 6 -2.39 -2.69 18.34
C LEU A 6 -1.81 -2.06 17.06
N LYS A 7 -0.92 -1.07 17.19
CA LYS A 7 -0.21 -0.46 16.05
C LYS A 7 0.55 -1.51 15.23
N ILE A 8 1.30 -2.39 15.90
CA ILE A 8 2.07 -3.45 15.23
C ILE A 8 1.13 -4.43 14.52
N ILE A 9 0.04 -4.85 15.17
CA ILE A 9 -0.95 -5.77 14.58
C ILE A 9 -1.57 -5.15 13.33
N ILE A 10 -2.05 -3.90 13.42
CA ILE A 10 -2.69 -3.20 12.30
C ILE A 10 -1.72 -3.07 11.11
N LEU A 11 -0.48 -2.63 11.37
CA LEU A 11 0.52 -2.51 10.30
C LEU A 11 0.91 -3.87 9.72
N SER A 12 0.99 -4.92 10.54
CA SER A 12 1.31 -6.28 10.09
C SER A 12 0.21 -6.88 9.23
N ILE A 13 -1.06 -6.57 9.51
CA ILE A 13 -2.21 -6.97 8.69
C ILE A 13 -2.06 -6.41 7.28
N TRP A 14 -1.77 -5.12 7.15
CA TRP A 14 -1.54 -4.51 5.84
C TRP A 14 -0.30 -5.06 5.14
N TRP A 15 0.81 -5.14 5.86
CA TRP A 15 2.09 -5.63 5.32
C TRP A 15 1.93 -7.05 4.76
N GLY A 16 1.29 -7.96 5.52
CA GLY A 16 1.05 -9.32 5.08
C GLY A 16 0.11 -9.41 3.87
N ALA A 17 -1.00 -8.67 3.88
CA ALA A 17 -1.93 -8.64 2.76
C ALA A 17 -1.28 -8.14 1.47
N PHE A 18 -0.55 -7.02 1.55
CA PHE A 18 0.13 -6.43 0.39
C PHE A 18 1.26 -7.33 -0.13
N THR A 19 2.11 -7.88 0.75
CA THR A 19 3.22 -8.76 0.34
C THR A 19 2.71 -10.08 -0.24
N PHE A 20 1.67 -10.67 0.34
CA PHE A 20 1.07 -11.88 -0.22
C PHE A 20 0.46 -11.62 -1.60
N TYR A 21 -0.28 -10.52 -1.75
CA TYR A 21 -0.88 -10.16 -3.03
C TYR A 21 0.19 -9.91 -4.11
N SER A 22 1.11 -8.97 -3.85
CA SER A 22 2.12 -8.56 -4.84
C SER A 22 3.15 -9.65 -5.14
N GLY A 23 3.57 -10.41 -4.13
CA GLY A 23 4.60 -11.45 -4.28
C GLY A 23 4.06 -12.77 -4.81
N ILE A 24 2.86 -13.18 -4.39
CA ILE A 24 2.32 -14.51 -4.69
C ILE A 24 1.16 -14.42 -5.69
N VAL A 25 0.10 -13.67 -5.38
CA VAL A 25 -1.12 -13.66 -6.20
C VAL A 25 -0.85 -13.12 -7.60
N VAL A 26 -0.13 -12.00 -7.72
CA VAL A 26 0.23 -11.44 -9.02
C VAL A 26 1.12 -12.40 -9.82
N THR A 27 2.14 -12.98 -9.19
CA THR A 27 3.04 -13.94 -9.85
C THR A 27 2.31 -15.18 -10.35
N VAL A 28 1.48 -15.80 -9.51
CA VAL A 28 0.68 -16.97 -9.88
C VAL A 28 -0.34 -16.61 -10.96
N GLY A 29 -1.01 -15.45 -10.84
CA GLY A 29 -1.97 -14.97 -11.82
C GLY A 29 -1.34 -14.77 -13.20
N MET A 30 -0.16 -14.15 -13.28
CA MET A 30 0.59 -14.02 -14.54
C MET A 30 0.93 -15.38 -15.16
N GLN A 31 1.33 -16.37 -14.35
CA GLN A 31 1.64 -17.71 -14.83
C GLN A 31 0.42 -18.46 -15.35
N VAL A 32 -0.73 -18.34 -14.66
CA VAL A 32 -1.99 -19.00 -15.04
C VAL A 32 -2.58 -18.37 -16.30
N LEU A 33 -2.56 -17.04 -16.40
CA LEU A 33 -3.12 -16.31 -17.54
C LEU A 33 -2.21 -16.29 -18.76
N GLY A 34 -0.91 -16.50 -18.57
CA GLY A 34 0.09 -16.39 -19.65
C GLY A 34 0.22 -14.98 -20.24
N SER A 35 -0.35 -13.95 -19.57
CA SER A 35 -0.41 -12.58 -20.06
C SER A 35 -0.27 -11.57 -18.92
N HIS A 36 0.74 -10.69 -19.05
CA HIS A 36 0.93 -9.56 -18.14
C HIS A 36 -0.20 -8.54 -18.25
N ILE A 37 -0.77 -8.36 -19.45
CA ILE A 37 -1.85 -7.40 -19.70
C ILE A 37 -3.12 -7.87 -18.99
N GLU A 38 -3.51 -9.14 -19.16
CA GLU A 38 -4.70 -9.71 -18.51
C GLU A 38 -4.58 -9.64 -16.98
N MET A 39 -3.41 -9.99 -16.43
CA MET A 39 -3.17 -9.83 -15.00
C MET A 39 -3.21 -8.35 -14.57
N GLY A 40 -2.79 -7.43 -15.43
CA GLY A 40 -2.88 -5.99 -15.21
C GLY A 40 -4.31 -5.50 -15.04
N PHE A 41 -5.25 -6.00 -15.86
CA PHE A 41 -6.68 -5.70 -15.73
C PHE A 41 -7.27 -6.25 -14.42
N ILE A 42 -6.93 -7.48 -14.04
CA ILE A 42 -7.33 -8.03 -12.73
C ILE A 42 -6.73 -7.19 -11.60
N THR A 43 -5.45 -6.85 -11.72
CA THR A 43 -4.74 -6.07 -10.71
C THR A 43 -5.36 -4.69 -10.55
N GLN A 44 -5.77 -4.06 -11.64
CA GLN A 44 -6.48 -2.79 -11.59
C GLN A 44 -7.75 -2.94 -10.73
N GLN A 45 -8.58 -3.94 -10.98
CA GLN A 45 -9.82 -4.13 -10.23
C GLN A 45 -9.59 -4.44 -8.75
N VAL A 46 -8.58 -5.27 -8.44
CA VAL A 46 -8.24 -5.62 -7.06
C VAL A 46 -7.64 -4.42 -6.31
N THR A 47 -6.91 -3.55 -7.01
CA THR A 47 -6.22 -2.40 -6.41
C THR A 47 -7.20 -1.37 -5.82
N VAL A 48 -8.42 -1.26 -6.34
CA VAL A 48 -9.48 -0.46 -5.70
C VAL A 48 -9.72 -0.91 -4.26
N TYR A 49 -9.90 -2.22 -4.05
CA TYR A 49 -10.14 -2.79 -2.73
C TYR A 49 -8.91 -2.69 -1.84
N LEU A 50 -7.71 -2.92 -2.39
CA LEU A 50 -6.46 -2.74 -1.65
C LEU A 50 -6.29 -1.30 -1.19
N ASN A 51 -6.54 -0.30 -2.04
CA ASN A 51 -6.42 1.10 -1.67
C ASN A 51 -7.40 1.52 -0.57
N ILE A 52 -8.66 1.06 -0.63
CA ILE A 52 -9.65 1.30 0.44
C ILE A 52 -9.19 0.64 1.74
N PHE A 53 -8.76 -0.62 1.67
CA PHE A 53 -8.23 -1.35 2.81
C PHE A 53 -7.01 -0.66 3.43
N SER A 54 -6.06 -0.21 2.61
CA SER A 54 -4.89 0.57 3.04
C SER A 54 -5.30 1.84 3.80
N LEU A 55 -6.25 2.61 3.26
CA LEU A 55 -6.73 3.83 3.93
C LEU A 55 -7.34 3.52 5.29
N ILE A 56 -8.18 2.49 5.40
CA ILE A 56 -8.77 2.07 6.68
C ILE A 56 -7.68 1.71 7.68
N VAL A 57 -6.69 0.91 7.28
CA VAL A 57 -5.55 0.51 8.13
C VAL A 57 -4.77 1.74 8.59
N PHE A 58 -4.38 2.62 7.67
CA PHE A 58 -3.51 3.76 7.98
C PHE A 58 -4.20 4.82 8.81
N LEU A 59 -5.50 5.07 8.59
CA LEU A 59 -6.30 5.94 9.45
C LEU A 59 -6.46 5.34 10.86
N THR A 60 -6.66 4.02 10.97
CA THR A 60 -6.70 3.35 12.29
C THR A 60 -5.36 3.43 13.01
N TYR A 61 -4.25 3.29 12.28
CA TYR A 61 -2.90 3.47 12.81
C TYR A 61 -2.66 4.90 13.29
N ALA A 62 -3.04 5.91 12.49
CA ALA A 62 -2.96 7.32 12.87
C ALA A 62 -3.82 7.65 14.10
N TYR A 63 -5.02 7.06 14.20
CA TYR A 63 -5.86 7.18 15.39
C TYR A 63 -5.18 6.60 16.63
N CYS A 64 -4.52 5.45 16.52
CA CYS A 64 -3.74 4.90 17.64
C CYS A 64 -2.62 5.85 18.08
N LEU A 65 -1.91 6.48 17.13
CA LEU A 65 -0.87 7.46 17.43
C LEU A 65 -1.40 8.73 18.09
N HIS A 66 -2.56 9.22 17.65
CA HIS A 66 -3.17 10.43 18.21
C HIS A 66 -3.57 10.25 19.69
N ASN A 67 -3.92 9.03 20.10
CA ASN A 67 -4.28 8.71 21.48
C ASN A 67 -3.08 8.40 22.38
N GLU A 68 -1.84 8.48 21.88
CA GLU A 68 -0.63 8.30 22.67
C GLU A 68 -0.06 9.65 23.13
N GLU A 69 0.58 9.66 24.30
CA GLU A 69 1.29 10.84 24.79
C GLU A 69 2.43 11.23 23.84
N PHE A 70 2.55 12.54 23.60
CA PHE A 70 3.54 13.07 22.67
C PHE A 70 4.96 12.91 23.22
N THR A 71 5.84 12.30 22.43
CA THR A 71 7.27 12.10 22.72
C THR A 71 8.10 12.37 21.45
N ALA A 72 9.42 12.58 21.57
CA ALA A 72 10.28 12.73 20.40
C ALA A 72 10.19 11.52 19.44
N ASN A 73 9.98 10.32 19.97
CA ASN A 73 9.74 9.12 19.17
C ASN A 73 8.37 9.12 18.49
N SER A 74 7.34 9.73 19.09
CA SER A 74 6.02 9.84 18.46
C SER A 74 6.03 10.84 17.30
N LEU A 75 6.89 11.85 17.29
CA LEU A 75 7.02 12.78 16.16
C LEU A 75 7.46 12.06 14.88
N VAL A 76 8.43 11.13 14.97
CA VAL A 76 8.86 10.31 13.83
C VAL A 76 7.72 9.43 13.33
N GLU A 77 6.97 8.79 14.25
CA GLU A 77 5.82 7.95 13.90
C GLU A 77 4.68 8.76 13.26
N GLN A 78 4.44 9.99 13.73
CA GLN A 78 3.44 10.90 13.18
C GLN A 78 3.81 11.40 11.78
N ILE A 79 5.06 11.81 11.56
CA ILE A 79 5.55 12.19 10.22
C ILE A 79 5.40 10.99 9.28
N ALA A 80 5.83 9.81 9.70
CA ALA A 80 5.68 8.60 8.90
C ALA A 80 4.20 8.30 8.58
N ALA A 81 3.29 8.44 9.54
CA ALA A 81 1.86 8.24 9.34
C ALA A 81 1.29 9.23 8.30
N ILE A 82 1.63 10.51 8.42
CA ILE A 82 1.19 11.56 7.48
C ILE A 82 1.74 11.26 6.07
N SER A 83 3.03 10.90 5.96
CA SER A 83 3.64 10.55 4.67
C SER A 83 2.99 9.33 4.03
N ILE A 84 2.75 8.26 4.80
CA ILE A 84 2.09 7.04 4.31
C ILE A 84 0.68 7.35 3.82
N ILE A 85 -0.12 8.11 4.59
CA ILE A 85 -1.48 8.48 4.20
C ILE A 85 -1.46 9.37 2.95
N GLY A 86 -0.56 10.36 2.89
CA GLY A 86 -0.41 11.24 1.73
C GLY A 86 -0.05 10.48 0.46
N PHE A 87 0.92 9.55 0.54
CA PHE A 87 1.26 8.69 -0.58
C PHE A 87 0.14 7.72 -0.95
N GLN A 88 -0.58 7.15 0.02
CA GLN A 88 -1.72 6.27 -0.24
C GLN A 88 -2.86 7.00 -0.95
N LEU A 89 -3.13 8.26 -0.62
CA LEU A 89 -4.09 9.10 -1.34
C LEU A 89 -3.61 9.40 -2.76
N LEU A 90 -2.32 9.70 -2.95
CA LEU A 90 -1.74 9.88 -4.27
C LEU A 90 -1.89 8.61 -5.13
N LEU A 91 -1.65 7.42 -4.57
CA LEU A 91 -1.87 6.14 -5.24
C LEU A 91 -3.33 5.92 -5.60
N PHE A 92 -4.27 6.26 -4.72
CA PHE A 92 -5.70 6.17 -5.00
C PHE A 92 -6.09 7.05 -6.21
N LEU A 93 -5.57 8.27 -6.27
CA LEU A 93 -5.82 9.18 -7.40
C LEU A 93 -5.16 8.69 -8.69
N LEU A 94 -3.91 8.24 -8.61
CA LEU A 94 -3.18 7.69 -9.75
C LEU A 94 -3.87 6.43 -10.30
N HIS A 95 -4.45 5.63 -9.41
CA HIS A 95 -5.22 4.45 -9.77
C HIS A 95 -6.48 4.78 -10.57
N TYR A 96 -7.23 5.81 -10.14
CA TYR A 96 -8.38 6.28 -10.90
C TYR A 96 -7.96 6.71 -12.31
N TYR A 97 -6.85 7.45 -12.42
CA TYR A 97 -6.29 7.86 -13.71
C TYR A 97 -5.86 6.68 -14.61
N PHE A 98 -5.36 5.56 -14.06
CA PHE A 98 -5.06 4.37 -14.88
C PHE A 98 -6.29 3.80 -15.56
N THR A 99 -7.46 3.91 -14.96
CA THR A 99 -8.72 3.42 -15.54
C THR A 99 -8.99 4.08 -16.89
N ASP A 100 -8.67 5.37 -17.02
CA ASP A 100 -8.83 6.13 -18.27
C ASP A 100 -7.79 5.76 -19.34
N LEU A 101 -6.70 5.07 -18.96
CA LEU A 101 -5.66 4.59 -19.87
C LEU A 101 -5.89 3.15 -20.36
N LEU A 102 -6.93 2.48 -19.87
CA LEU A 102 -7.26 1.09 -20.16
C LEU A 102 -8.58 0.98 -20.91
N ASP A 103 -8.57 0.26 -22.03
CA ASP A 103 -9.78 -0.17 -22.73
C ASP A 103 -10.17 -1.55 -22.22
N PHE A 104 -11.15 -1.59 -21.31
CA PHE A 104 -11.67 -2.83 -20.71
C PHE A 104 -12.49 -3.69 -21.67
N GLU A 105 -12.98 -3.16 -22.79
CA GLU A 105 -13.67 -3.98 -23.79
C GLU A 105 -12.67 -4.71 -24.69
N LYS A 106 -11.59 -4.02 -25.06
CA LYS A 106 -10.57 -4.56 -25.97
C LYS A 106 -9.39 -5.21 -25.26
N HIS A 107 -9.32 -5.09 -23.93
CA HIS A 107 -8.17 -5.48 -23.12
C HIS A 107 -6.86 -4.88 -23.65
N THR A 108 -6.89 -3.60 -24.02
CA THR A 108 -5.73 -2.88 -24.56
C THR A 108 -5.39 -1.65 -23.74
N ILE A 109 -4.12 -1.29 -23.73
CA ILE A 109 -3.62 -0.05 -23.12
C ILE A 109 -3.64 1.04 -24.20
N ILE A 110 -4.37 2.13 -23.95
CA ILE A 110 -4.58 3.21 -24.94
C ILE A 110 -3.27 3.97 -25.20
N ASN A 111 -2.57 4.38 -24.13
CA ASN A 111 -1.29 5.08 -24.21
C ASN A 111 -0.24 4.33 -23.39
N GLN A 112 0.48 3.42 -24.05
CA GLN A 112 1.43 2.51 -23.42
C GLN A 112 2.56 3.25 -22.71
N ASP A 113 3.19 4.25 -23.36
CA ASP A 113 4.33 4.97 -22.80
C ASP A 113 3.96 5.69 -21.50
N ASN A 114 2.84 6.41 -21.52
CA ASN A 114 2.34 7.11 -20.33
C ASN A 114 1.93 6.12 -19.23
N PHE A 115 1.27 5.01 -19.61
CA PHE A 115 0.88 3.96 -18.67
C PHE A 115 2.09 3.36 -17.97
N TYR A 116 3.14 2.94 -18.69
CA TYR A 116 4.33 2.33 -18.09
C TYR A 116 5.10 3.30 -17.20
N LEU A 117 5.22 4.57 -17.59
CA LEU A 117 5.88 5.58 -16.76
C LEU A 117 5.14 5.77 -15.44
N LEU A 118 3.82 5.97 -15.50
CA LEU A 118 3.01 6.17 -14.30
C LEU A 118 2.93 4.89 -13.46
N HIS A 119 2.86 3.72 -14.08
CA HIS A 119 2.88 2.43 -13.39
C HIS A 119 4.20 2.24 -12.64
N ARG A 120 5.33 2.64 -13.22
CA ARG A 120 6.62 2.62 -12.52
C ARG A 120 6.64 3.56 -11.31
N ILE A 121 6.07 4.75 -11.43
CA ILE A 121 5.92 5.69 -10.30
C ILE A 121 5.04 5.07 -9.20
N TYR A 122 3.92 4.46 -9.59
CA TYR A 122 3.03 3.74 -8.67
C TYR A 122 3.81 2.68 -7.87
N LEU A 123 4.55 1.80 -8.55
CA LEU A 123 5.34 0.75 -7.90
C LEU A 123 6.42 1.30 -6.96
N ILE A 124 7.07 2.40 -7.32
CA ILE A 124 8.08 3.04 -6.46
C ILE A 124 7.43 3.56 -5.17
N ILE A 125 6.30 4.28 -5.27
CA ILE A 125 5.60 4.81 -4.10
C ILE A 125 5.12 3.68 -3.20
N GLU A 126 4.50 2.64 -3.76
CA GLU A 126 4.03 1.47 -3.02
C GLU A 126 5.18 0.75 -2.30
N THR A 127 6.34 0.61 -2.96
CA THR A 127 7.55 0.04 -2.36
C THR A 127 8.07 0.88 -1.20
N LEU A 128 8.03 2.22 -1.31
CA LEU A 128 8.41 3.12 -0.23
C LEU A 128 7.48 2.99 0.97
N ILE A 129 6.16 2.94 0.76
CA ILE A 129 5.18 2.70 1.83
C ILE A 129 5.50 1.37 2.52
N TRP A 130 5.71 0.30 1.75
CA TRP A 130 6.05 -1.01 2.28
C TRP A 130 7.32 -1.02 3.13
N LEU A 131 8.37 -0.31 2.70
CA LEU A 131 9.62 -0.17 3.46
C LEU A 131 9.42 0.58 4.77
N VAL A 132 8.72 1.72 4.74
CA VAL A 132 8.45 2.51 5.95
C VAL A 132 7.64 1.68 6.95
N ILE A 133 6.61 0.98 6.50
CA ILE A 133 5.79 0.12 7.37
C ILE A 133 6.62 -1.02 7.96
N SER A 134 7.49 -1.66 7.16
CA SER A 134 8.43 -2.69 7.65
C SER A 134 9.31 -2.15 8.78
N ILE A 135 9.85 -0.94 8.62
CA ILE A 135 10.67 -0.27 9.65
C ILE A 135 9.85 0.03 10.91
N LEU A 136 8.61 0.52 10.76
CA LEU A 136 7.73 0.82 11.89
C LEU A 136 7.36 -0.43 12.69
N ILE A 137 7.07 -1.55 12.01
CA ILE A 137 6.81 -2.86 12.65
C ILE A 137 8.04 -3.29 13.46
N ILE A 138 9.23 -3.29 12.85
CA ILE A 138 10.48 -3.70 13.52
C ILE A 138 10.75 -2.81 14.74
N ARG A 139 10.64 -1.49 14.60
CA ARG A 139 10.81 -0.54 15.71
C ARG A 139 9.81 -0.80 16.83
N GLY A 140 8.56 -1.06 16.48
CA GLY A 140 7.52 -1.41 17.45
C GLY A 140 7.86 -2.69 18.23
N ILE A 141 8.32 -3.74 17.55
CA ILE A 141 8.71 -5.01 18.18
C ILE A 141 9.90 -4.82 19.14
N VAL A 142 10.92 -4.05 18.74
CA VAL A 142 12.07 -3.74 19.60
C VAL A 142 11.62 -2.97 20.85
N LYS A 143 10.70 -2.01 20.71
CA LYS A 143 10.16 -1.22 21.83
C LYS A 143 9.30 -2.05 22.79
N LEU A 144 8.72 -3.17 22.35
CA LEU A 144 7.97 -4.07 23.24
C LEU A 144 8.86 -5.00 24.08
N LYS A 145 10.11 -5.22 23.64
CA LYS A 145 11.07 -6.08 24.35
C LYS A 145 11.85 -5.37 25.45
N ASN A 146 11.96 -4.04 25.35
CA ASN A 146 12.65 -3.16 26.29
C ASN A 146 11.64 -2.50 27.23
#